data_AF-A0A2S7VN83-F1
#
_entry.id   AF-A0A2S7VN83-F1
#
_cell.length_a   1.000
_cell.length_b   1.000
_cell.length_c   1.000
_cell.angle_alpha   90.00
_cell.angle_beta   90.00
_cell.angle_gamma   90.00
#
_symmetry.space_group_name_H-M   'P 1'
#
loop_
_entity.id
_entity.type
_entity.pdbx_description
1 polymer ?
#
loop_
_entity_poly.entity_id
_entity_poly.type
_entity_poly.pdbx_seq_one_letter_code
_entity_poly.pdbx_strand_id
1 'polypeptide(L)'
;MFQSIHVSAGYSAIKMNSAGPLDLSKKNKGELSALLKMGNVFRAPFGGFIEAENVVGLRKVKLIDIKYLCTDSDAEVIEYVIQKDHYVVGTYQDRKLYILLFDGQPRHHQIKTIEKSVKNNVFSLT
;
A
#
# COMPACT_ATOMS: atom_id res chain seq x y z
N MET A 1 -2.70 -5.68 -15.26
CA MET A 1 -1.76 -5.26 -14.20
C MET A 1 -2.31 -3.99 -13.58
N PHE A 2 -2.28 -3.85 -12.25
CA PHE A 2 -2.77 -2.64 -11.59
C PHE A 2 -1.87 -1.44 -11.89
N GLN A 3 -2.46 -0.25 -11.98
CA GLN A 3 -1.77 0.99 -12.36
C GLN A 3 -1.98 2.11 -11.36
N SER A 4 -3.09 2.10 -10.63
CA SER A 4 -3.44 3.16 -9.67
C SER A 4 -4.21 2.59 -8.47
N ILE A 5 -4.39 3.42 -7.45
CA ILE A 5 -5.03 3.05 -6.20
C ILE A 5 -5.93 4.16 -5.66
N HIS A 6 -6.89 3.75 -4.83
CA HIS A 6 -7.61 4.65 -3.93
C HIS A 6 -7.14 4.41 -2.50
N VAL A 7 -6.85 5.49 -1.78
CA VAL A 7 -6.48 5.45 -0.37
C VAL A 7 -7.40 6.34 0.46
N SER A 8 -7.61 5.95 1.70
CA SER A 8 -8.39 6.68 2.70
C SER A 8 -7.49 7.64 3.48
N ALA A 9 -7.77 8.94 3.43
CA ALA A 9 -7.10 9.93 4.27
C ALA A 9 -8.12 10.72 5.08
N GLY A 10 -8.34 10.29 6.32
CA GLY A 10 -9.42 10.81 7.16
C GLY A 10 -10.79 10.51 6.55
N TYR A 11 -11.56 11.54 6.19
CA TYR A 11 -12.86 11.42 5.52
C TYR A 11 -12.78 11.51 3.99
N SER A 12 -11.58 11.65 3.42
CA SER A 12 -11.39 11.82 1.98
C SER A 12 -10.87 10.53 1.35
N ALA A 13 -11.39 10.20 0.16
CA ALA A 13 -10.75 9.25 -0.74
C ALA A 13 -9.76 10.02 -1.62
N ILE A 14 -8.57 9.46 -1.76
CA ILE A 14 -7.48 10.01 -2.55
C ILE A 14 -7.16 9.02 -3.67
N LYS A 15 -7.16 9.49 -4.91
CA LYS A 15 -6.70 8.74 -6.08
C LYS A 15 -5.23 9.07 -6.36
N MET A 16 -4.43 8.05 -6.64
CA MET A 16 -3.03 8.21 -7.04
C MET A 16 -2.51 7.05 -7.88
N ASN A 17 -1.49 7.31 -8.68
CA ASN A 17 -0.71 6.32 -9.42
C ASN A 17 0.79 6.51 -9.15
N SER A 18 1.67 5.80 -9.87
CA SER A 18 3.12 5.89 -9.66
C SER A 18 3.74 7.25 -10.04
N ALA A 19 3.03 8.07 -10.83
CA ALA A 19 3.42 9.44 -11.14
C ALA A 19 3.02 10.43 -10.04
N GLY A 20 2.07 10.05 -9.17
CA GLY A 20 1.69 10.78 -7.98
C GLY A 20 0.17 10.96 -7.84
N PRO A 21 -0.26 12.04 -7.17
CA PRO A 21 -1.67 12.31 -6.91
C PRO A 21 -2.42 12.63 -8.21
N LEU A 22 -3.63 12.05 -8.39
CA LEU A 22 -4.49 12.31 -9.54
C LEU A 22 -5.39 13.53 -9.34
N ASP A 23 -5.78 13.79 -8.08
CA ASP A 23 -6.57 14.96 -7.72
C ASP A 23 -5.67 16.10 -7.21
N LEU A 24 -5.91 17.33 -7.70
CA LEU A 24 -5.21 18.57 -7.31
C LEU A 24 -5.51 19.08 -5.88
N SER A 25 -6.12 18.24 -5.03
CA SER A 25 -6.42 18.61 -3.66
C SER A 25 -5.13 18.88 -2.88
N LYS A 26 -5.05 20.01 -2.17
CA LYS A 26 -3.93 20.31 -1.25
C LYS A 26 -3.71 19.24 -0.17
N LYS A 27 -4.71 18.39 0.08
CA LYS A 27 -4.61 17.26 1.02
C LYS A 27 -3.97 16.01 0.40
N ASN A 28 -3.91 15.94 -0.93
CA ASN A 28 -3.37 14.81 -1.66
C ASN A 28 -1.87 14.99 -1.91
N LYS A 29 -1.05 14.48 -1.00
CA LYS A 29 0.42 14.49 -1.14
C LYS A 29 0.96 13.34 -2.01
N GLY A 30 0.08 12.47 -2.54
CA GLY A 30 0.51 11.25 -3.24
C GLY A 30 1.24 10.26 -2.33
N GLU A 31 1.00 10.33 -1.01
CA GLU A 31 1.67 9.52 0.00
C GLU A 31 0.82 8.31 0.40
N LEU A 32 1.50 7.19 0.62
CA LEU A 32 0.95 5.97 1.16
C LEU A 32 1.39 5.79 2.61
N SER A 33 0.52 5.23 3.44
CA SER A 33 0.80 4.92 4.85
C SER A 33 1.28 3.48 5.01
N ALA A 34 2.36 3.29 5.76
CA ALA A 34 2.85 2.00 6.21
C ALA A 34 2.83 1.90 7.74
N LEU A 35 2.24 0.83 8.27
CA LEU A 35 2.22 0.51 9.69
C LEU A 35 3.52 -0.20 10.08
N LEU A 36 4.33 0.48 10.89
CA LEU A 36 5.58 -0.05 11.44
C LEU A 36 5.34 -0.86 12.73
N LYS A 37 6.40 -1.51 13.23
CA LYS A 37 6.39 -2.14 14.56
C LYS A 37 6.04 -1.08 15.62
N MET A 38 5.32 -1.48 16.65
CA MET A 38 4.80 -0.62 17.75
C MET A 38 3.65 0.33 17.38
N GLY A 39 3.07 0.22 16.17
CA GLY A 39 1.89 1.01 15.78
C GLY A 39 2.20 2.38 15.19
N ASN A 40 3.48 2.72 15.03
CA ASN A 40 3.90 3.94 14.35
C ASN A 40 3.52 3.89 12.86
N VAL A 41 3.06 5.02 12.32
CA VAL A 41 2.73 5.16 10.89
C VAL A 41 3.85 5.92 10.20
N PHE A 42 4.42 5.30 9.18
CA PHE A 42 5.38 5.93 8.25
C PHE A 42 4.67 6.28 6.95
N ARG A 43 5.02 7.41 6.34
CA ARG A 43 4.43 7.85 5.07
C ARG A 43 5.52 8.12 4.05
N ALA A 44 5.29 7.70 2.82
CA ALA A 44 6.17 8.00 1.68
C ALA A 44 5.37 8.00 0.38
N PRO A 45 5.89 8.60 -0.71
CA PRO A 45 5.21 8.59 -2.01
C PRO A 45 4.90 7.17 -2.52
N PHE A 46 3.78 7.03 -3.21
CA PHE A 46 3.42 5.77 -3.87
C PHE A 46 4.31 5.53 -5.10
N GLY A 47 4.92 4.34 -5.17
CA GLY A 47 5.83 3.93 -6.23
C GLY A 47 5.19 3.07 -7.32
N GLY A 48 4.00 2.53 -7.08
CA GLY A 48 3.34 1.59 -7.98
C GLY A 48 3.37 0.15 -7.44
N PHE A 49 3.46 -0.81 -8.37
CA PHE A 49 3.34 -2.24 -8.10
C PHE A 49 4.64 -2.96 -8.48
N ILE A 50 5.03 -3.95 -7.68
CA ILE A 50 6.20 -4.80 -7.92
C ILE A 50 5.75 -6.26 -7.78
N GLU A 51 6.10 -7.10 -8.75
CA GLU A 51 5.98 -8.55 -8.61
C GLU A 51 7.05 -9.07 -7.63
N ALA A 52 6.61 -9.71 -6.56
CA ALA A 52 7.49 -10.15 -5.48
C ALA A 52 8.52 -11.20 -5.93
N GLU A 53 8.20 -11.97 -6.97
CA GLU A 53 9.11 -12.97 -7.55
C GLU A 53 10.32 -12.34 -8.26
N ASN A 54 10.16 -11.10 -8.73
CA ASN A 54 11.20 -10.40 -9.48
C ASN A 54 12.26 -9.75 -8.59
N VAL A 55 12.12 -9.80 -7.25
CA VAL A 55 13.04 -9.11 -6.34
C VAL A 55 13.39 -9.96 -5.13
N VAL A 56 14.67 -10.33 -5.03
CA VAL A 56 15.23 -11.06 -3.88
C VAL A 56 15.53 -10.08 -2.73
N GLY A 57 15.14 -10.44 -1.51
CA GLY A 57 15.51 -9.69 -0.30
C GLY A 57 14.62 -8.49 0.06
N LEU A 58 13.43 -8.38 -0.53
CA LEU A 58 12.49 -7.29 -0.21
C LEU A 58 12.09 -7.27 1.28
N ARG A 59 12.31 -6.12 1.94
CA ARG A 59 11.78 -5.86 3.28
C ARG A 59 10.29 -5.55 3.19
N LYS A 60 9.46 -6.51 3.64
CA LYS A 60 8.00 -6.36 3.63
C LYS A 60 7.54 -5.34 4.68
N VAL A 61 6.59 -4.49 4.28
CA VAL A 61 5.88 -3.53 5.13
C VAL A 61 4.37 -3.75 5.04
N LYS A 62 3.63 -3.25 6.03
CA LYS A 62 2.16 -3.30 6.06
C LYS A 62 1.59 -1.98 5.56
N LEU A 63 1.14 -1.93 4.32
CA LEU A 63 0.49 -0.76 3.75
C LEU A 63 -0.96 -0.70 4.24
N ILE A 64 -1.37 0.44 4.77
CA ILE A 64 -2.71 0.65 5.33
C ILE A 64 -3.46 1.70 4.51
N ASP A 65 -4.74 1.87 4.81
CA ASP A 65 -5.64 2.85 4.20
C ASP A 65 -5.98 2.64 2.71
N ILE A 66 -5.40 1.65 2.03
CA ILE A 66 -5.74 1.29 0.65
C ILE A 66 -7.16 0.71 0.62
N LYS A 67 -7.99 1.21 -0.30
CA LYS A 67 -9.37 0.77 -0.52
C LYS A 67 -9.52 -0.03 -1.80
N TYR A 68 -8.93 0.46 -2.89
CA TYR A 68 -9.11 -0.12 -4.21
C TYR A 68 -7.79 -0.16 -4.97
N LEU A 69 -7.62 -1.21 -5.77
CA LEU A 69 -6.60 -1.27 -6.82
C LEU A 69 -7.30 -1.22 -8.17
N CYS A 70 -6.78 -0.38 -9.06
CA CYS A 70 -7.39 -0.12 -10.35
C CYS A 70 -6.45 -0.54 -11.49
N THR A 71 -7.02 -0.92 -12.63
CA THR A 71 -6.27 -1.41 -13.80
C THR A 71 -5.89 -0.31 -14.79
N ASP A 72 -6.45 0.89 -14.62
CA ASP A 72 -6.17 2.10 -15.41
C ASP A 72 -5.33 3.12 -14.62
N SER A 73 -4.72 4.08 -15.32
CA SER A 73 -3.85 5.10 -14.72
C SER A 73 -4.60 6.17 -13.93
N ASP A 74 -5.90 6.35 -14.20
CA ASP A 74 -6.73 7.44 -13.69
C ASP A 74 -7.61 7.01 -12.50
N ALA A 75 -7.47 5.74 -12.10
CA ALA A 75 -8.17 5.13 -10.98
C ALA A 75 -9.69 5.11 -11.13
N GLU A 76 -10.20 4.86 -12.34
CA GLU A 76 -11.64 4.75 -12.63
C GLU A 76 -12.13 3.31 -12.71
N VAL A 77 -11.27 2.36 -13.08
CA VAL A 77 -11.60 0.94 -13.26
C VAL A 77 -11.13 0.15 -12.05
N ILE A 78 -12.00 0.04 -11.04
CA ILE A 78 -11.74 -0.75 -9.84
C ILE A 78 -11.77 -2.23 -10.20
N GLU A 79 -10.64 -2.91 -9.97
CA GLU A 79 -10.50 -4.35 -10.21
C GLU A 79 -10.47 -5.13 -8.90
N TYR A 80 -9.89 -4.54 -7.85
CA TYR A 80 -9.72 -5.21 -6.56
C TYR A 80 -10.14 -4.33 -5.39
N VAL A 81 -10.93 -4.90 -4.47
CA VAL A 81 -11.41 -4.22 -3.26
C VAL A 81 -10.68 -4.76 -2.03
N ILE A 82 -10.02 -3.87 -1.29
CA ILE A 82 -9.38 -4.20 -0.01
C ILE A 82 -10.42 -4.06 1.11
N GLN A 83 -10.62 -5.15 1.85
CA GLN A 83 -11.54 -5.16 2.99
C GLN A 83 -11.11 -4.15 4.07
N LYS A 84 -12.10 -3.63 4.80
CA LYS A 84 -11.84 -2.72 5.92
C LYS A 84 -10.94 -3.42 6.96
N ASP A 85 -10.09 -2.64 7.62
CA ASP A 85 -9.17 -3.11 8.66
C ASP A 85 -8.17 -4.16 8.15
N HIS A 86 -7.91 -4.20 6.84
CA HIS A 86 -6.83 -4.98 6.25
C HIS A 86 -5.63 -4.09 5.91
N TYR A 87 -4.44 -4.66 6.04
CA TYR A 87 -3.24 -4.11 5.42
C TYR A 87 -2.91 -4.90 4.15
N VAL A 88 -2.33 -4.22 3.19
CA VAL A 88 -1.76 -4.80 1.97
C VAL A 88 -0.25 -5.01 2.18
N VAL A 89 0.27 -6.12 1.67
CA VAL A 89 1.71 -6.40 1.73
C VAL A 89 2.42 -5.50 0.71
N GLY A 90 3.40 -4.72 1.19
CA GLY A 90 4.21 -3.85 0.35
C GLY A 90 5.70 -3.94 0.65
N THR A 91 6.46 -3.07 0.02
CA THR A 91 7.88 -2.83 0.30
C THR A 91 8.18 -1.33 0.27
N TYR A 92 9.29 -0.94 0.89
CA TYR A 92 9.86 0.39 0.74
C TYR A 92 11.20 0.30 0.02
N GLN A 93 11.32 0.99 -1.10
CA GLN A 93 12.51 1.02 -1.94
C GLN A 93 12.61 2.39 -2.59
N ASP A 94 13.83 2.90 -2.82
CA ASP A 94 14.06 4.16 -3.55
C ASP A 94 13.21 5.35 -3.03
N ARG A 95 13.03 5.39 -1.70
CA ARG A 95 12.22 6.38 -0.97
C ARG A 95 10.72 6.38 -1.28
N LYS A 96 10.21 5.30 -1.88
CA LYS A 96 8.80 5.11 -2.21
C LYS A 96 8.25 3.82 -1.62
N LEU A 97 6.93 3.77 -1.43
CA LEU A 97 6.20 2.58 -1.02
C LEU A 97 5.55 1.91 -2.22
N TYR A 98 5.76 0.60 -2.36
CA TYR A 98 5.23 -0.20 -3.45
C TYR A 98 4.32 -1.30 -2.92
N ILE A 99 3.26 -1.60 -3.65
CA ILE A 99 2.41 -2.77 -3.39
C ILE A 99 3.08 -4.00 -4.01
N LEU A 100 3.16 -5.08 -3.24
CA LEU A 100 3.68 -6.34 -3.74
C LEU A 100 2.56 -7.20 -4.31
N LEU A 101 2.77 -7.64 -5.54
CA LEU A 101 1.96 -8.64 -6.21
C LEU A 101 2.64 -10.00 -6.12
N PHE A 102 1.82 -11.03 -6.02
CA PHE A 102 2.22 -12.44 -6.01
C PHE A 102 1.35 -13.11 -7.05
N ASP A 103 1.94 -13.56 -8.15
CA ASP A 103 1.21 -14.09 -9.31
C ASP A 103 0.17 -13.08 -9.85
N GLY A 104 0.54 -11.80 -9.93
CA GLY A 104 -0.36 -10.73 -10.36
C GLY A 104 -1.43 -10.31 -9.34
N GLN A 105 -1.48 -10.95 -8.16
CA GLN A 105 -2.50 -10.71 -7.15
C GLN A 105 -1.93 -10.01 -5.91
N PRO A 106 -2.63 -9.01 -5.33
CA PRO A 106 -2.21 -8.43 -4.07
C PRO A 106 -2.41 -9.43 -2.92
N ARG A 107 -1.56 -9.36 -1.90
CA ARG A 107 -1.82 -10.04 -0.62
C ARG A 107 -2.24 -9.02 0.42
N HIS A 108 -3.34 -9.30 1.11
CA HIS A 108 -3.81 -8.47 2.22
C HIS A 108 -4.25 -9.34 3.40
N HIS A 109 -4.15 -8.78 4.61
CA HIS A 109 -4.53 -9.48 5.82
C HIS A 109 -5.17 -8.54 6.82
N GLN A 110 -6.08 -9.07 7.63
CA GLN A 110 -6.67 -8.33 8.73
C GLN A 110 -5.60 -7.83 9.70
N ILE A 111 -5.70 -6.55 10.07
CA ILE A 111 -4.92 -5.92 11.12
C ILE A 111 -5.41 -6.52 12.43
N LYS A 112 -4.68 -7.50 12.96
CA LYS A 112 -4.94 -8.01 14.31
C LYS A 112 -4.53 -6.93 15.30
N THR A 113 -5.51 -6.37 16.02
CA THR A 113 -5.32 -5.52 17.19
C THR A 113 -4.54 -6.34 18.21
N ILE A 114 -3.24 -6.03 18.34
CA ILE A 114 -2.27 -6.45 19.37
C ILE A 114 -2.74 -7.61 20.28
N GLU A 115 -2.92 -8.82 19.76
CA GLU A 115 -2.82 -10.09 20.51
C GLU A 115 -2.44 -11.19 19.52
N LYS A 116 -1.39 -11.97 19.84
CA LYS A 116 -0.71 -12.97 18.99
C LYS A 116 0.36 -12.42 18.04
N SER A 117 1.30 -11.68 18.65
CA SER A 117 2.68 -11.59 18.18
C SER A 117 3.37 -12.95 18.31
N VAL A 118 3.40 -13.78 17.25
CA VAL A 118 4.43 -14.84 17.12
C VAL A 118 4.94 -15.08 15.69
N LYS A 119 4.25 -14.71 14.59
CA LYS A 119 4.64 -15.27 13.26
C LYS A 119 4.61 -14.37 12.01
N ASN A 120 4.62 -13.04 12.11
CA ASN A 120 4.62 -12.20 10.90
C ASN A 120 5.97 -11.47 10.70
N ASN A 121 6.75 -11.99 9.75
CA ASN A 121 8.06 -11.52 9.28
C ASN A 121 8.01 -10.14 8.57
N VAL A 122 7.51 -9.11 9.25
CA VAL A 122 7.53 -7.72 8.78
C VAL A 122 8.68 -7.02 9.48
N PHE A 123 9.73 -6.66 8.73
CA PHE A 123 10.97 -6.10 9.26
C PHE A 123 10.98 -4.56 9.19
N SER A 124 11.75 -3.96 10.09
CA SER A 124 11.97 -2.51 10.19
C SER A 124 12.84 -1.98 9.06
N LEU A 125 12.58 -0.73 8.67
CA LEU A 125 13.52 0.09 7.93
C LEU A 125 14.40 0.79 8.97
N THR A 126 15.53 0.16 9.30
CA THR A 126 16.73 0.88 9.74
C THR A 126 17.51 1.32 8.52
#